data_AF-A0A7J7HHK2-F1
#
_entry.id   AF-A0A7J7HHK2-F1
#
_cell.length_a   1.000
_cell.length_b   1.000
_cell.length_c   1.000
_cell.angle_alpha   90.00
_cell.angle_beta   90.00
_cell.angle_gamma   90.00
#
_symmetry.space_group_name_H-M   'P 1'
#
loop_
_entity.id
_entity.type
_entity.pdbx_description
1 polymer ?
#
loop_
_entity_poly.entity_id
_entity_poly.type
_entity_poly.pdbx_seq_one_letter_code
_entity_poly.pdbx_strand_id
1 'polypeptide(L)'
;MPCSSSVNSTEDNGALCNFKLNESTFLASLMPKKEIKADRFIEAHPDFDGRGVVIAIFDSGVDPAAAGLQVTSDGKPKILDVIDCTGSGDIDTSNVVKADADGCLCGASGYEYGDDMFVK
;
A
#
# COMPACT_ATOMS: atom_id res chain seq x y z
N MET A 1 -4.20 9.84 71.95
CA MET A 1 -4.60 8.65 71.17
C MET A 1 -4.67 9.08 69.71
N PRO A 2 -3.72 8.64 68.86
CA PRO A 2 -3.60 9.10 67.48
C PRO A 2 -4.51 8.27 66.56
N CYS A 3 -5.11 8.89 65.54
CA CYS A 3 -5.74 8.16 64.44
C CYS A 3 -4.79 8.22 63.23
N SER A 4 -4.33 7.05 62.85
CA SER A 4 -3.32 6.78 61.84
C SER A 4 -3.75 7.19 60.43
N SER A 5 -2.82 7.77 59.69
CA SER A 5 -2.87 7.97 58.25
C SER A 5 -2.70 6.64 57.52
N SER A 6 -3.70 6.23 56.74
CA SER A 6 -3.56 5.18 55.71
C SER A 6 -3.50 5.84 54.34
N VAL A 7 -2.27 5.98 53.84
CA VAL A 7 -2.01 6.33 52.44
C VAL A 7 -2.24 5.05 51.65
N ASN A 8 -3.33 4.97 50.87
CA ASN A 8 -3.49 3.88 49.91
C ASN A 8 -2.66 4.22 48.66
N SER A 9 -1.40 3.79 48.67
CA SER A 9 -0.60 3.62 47.48
C SER A 9 -1.12 2.40 46.72
N THR A 10 -2.13 2.57 45.88
CA THR A 10 -2.40 1.60 44.81
C THR A 10 -1.43 1.88 43.68
N GLU A 11 -0.33 1.13 43.68
CA GLU A 11 0.56 0.96 42.54
C GLU A 11 -0.24 0.35 41.38
N ASP A 12 -0.64 1.18 40.42
CA ASP A 12 -1.30 0.73 39.19
C ASP A 12 -0.28 0.24 38.13
N ASN A 13 0.70 -0.56 38.59
CA ASN A 13 1.79 -1.09 37.75
C ASN A 13 1.47 -2.48 37.16
N GLY A 14 0.19 -2.87 37.08
CA GLY A 14 -0.22 -4.24 36.76
C GLY A 14 -1.03 -4.45 35.47
N ALA A 15 -1.43 -3.40 34.76
CA ALA A 15 -2.42 -3.53 33.68
C ALA A 15 -1.86 -3.53 32.24
N LEU A 16 -0.53 -3.55 32.05
CA LEU A 16 0.08 -3.57 30.71
C LEU A 16 0.28 -4.98 30.12
N CYS A 17 0.08 -6.04 30.90
CA CYS A 17 0.46 -7.40 30.50
C CYS A 17 -0.61 -8.18 29.72
N ASN A 18 -1.78 -7.60 29.41
CA ASN A 18 -2.85 -8.33 28.73
C ASN A 18 -3.45 -7.64 27.49
N PHE A 19 -2.75 -6.67 26.90
CA PHE A 19 -3.17 -6.08 25.63
C PHE A 19 -2.85 -7.04 24.48
N LYS A 20 -3.79 -7.93 24.18
CA LYS A 20 -3.68 -8.83 23.04
C LYS A 20 -3.87 -8.01 21.77
N LEU A 21 -2.76 -7.60 21.16
CA LEU A 21 -2.78 -6.99 19.83
C LEU A 21 -3.42 -8.00 18.87
N ASN A 22 -4.50 -7.59 18.23
CA ASN A 22 -4.99 -8.26 17.03
C ASN A 22 -4.20 -7.76 15.82
N GLU A 23 -4.26 -8.46 14.70
CA GLU A 23 -3.47 -8.07 13.51
C GLU A 23 -3.72 -6.63 13.06
N SER A 24 -4.97 -6.14 13.13
CA SER A 24 -5.28 -4.77 12.71
C SER A 24 -4.64 -3.72 13.62
N THR A 25 -4.68 -3.90 14.95
CA THR A 25 -4.00 -3.01 15.91
C THR A 25 -2.49 -3.08 15.79
N PHE A 26 -1.93 -4.25 15.49
CA PHE A 26 -0.50 -4.40 15.24
C PHE A 26 -0.07 -3.66 13.97
N LEU A 27 -0.74 -3.87 12.84
CA LEU A 27 -0.44 -3.16 11.59
C LEU A 27 -0.64 -1.64 11.70
N ALA A 28 -1.65 -1.20 12.44
CA ALA A 28 -1.86 0.22 12.71
C ALA A 28 -0.72 0.85 13.53
N SER A 29 -0.01 0.07 14.35
CA SER A 29 1.12 0.54 15.16
C SER A 29 2.42 0.72 14.39
N LEU A 30 2.51 0.20 13.15
CA LEU A 30 3.72 0.33 12.32
C LEU A 30 3.97 1.78 11.86
N MET A 31 2.92 2.61 11.85
CA MET A 31 3.01 4.02 11.47
C MET A 31 2.78 4.91 12.70
N PRO A 32 3.60 5.97 12.92
CA PRO A 32 3.55 6.80 14.12
C PRO A 32 2.37 7.79 14.13
N LYS A 33 1.14 7.31 13.89
CA LYS A 33 -0.06 8.14 13.72
C LYS A 33 -0.48 8.84 15.02
N LYS A 34 -0.25 8.20 16.17
CA LYS A 34 -0.57 8.75 17.50
C LYS A 34 0.43 9.82 17.91
N GLU A 35 1.70 9.56 17.65
CA GLU A 35 2.83 10.42 18.01
C GLU A 35 2.76 11.75 17.24
N ILE A 36 2.43 11.70 15.95
CA ILE A 36 2.21 12.89 15.13
C ILE A 36 0.79 13.48 15.27
N LYS A 37 -0.07 12.87 16.09
CA LYS A 37 -1.47 13.28 16.34
C LYS A 37 -2.37 13.29 15.09
N ALA A 38 -2.05 12.48 14.09
CA ALA A 38 -2.86 12.37 12.87
C ALA A 38 -4.24 11.75 13.15
N ASP A 39 -4.30 10.81 14.10
CA ASP A 39 -5.56 10.23 14.58
C ASP A 39 -6.53 11.29 15.12
N ARG A 40 -6.04 12.16 16.02
CA ARG A 40 -6.82 13.25 16.61
C ARG A 40 -7.26 14.29 15.59
N PHE A 41 -6.43 14.55 14.59
CA PHE A 41 -6.77 15.49 13.51
C PHE A 41 -7.96 14.98 12.69
N ILE A 42 -7.96 13.69 12.32
CA ILE A 42 -9.06 13.08 11.58
C ILE A 42 -10.32 12.96 12.43
N GLU A 43 -10.20 12.64 13.73
CA GLU A 43 -11.35 12.65 14.66
C GLU A 43 -12.04 14.03 14.73
N ALA A 44 -11.24 15.11 14.76
CA ALA A 44 -11.76 16.48 14.80
C ALA A 44 -12.28 16.98 13.44
N HIS A 45 -11.76 16.43 12.33
CA HIS A 45 -12.11 16.80 10.96
C HIS A 45 -12.37 15.55 10.11
N PRO A 46 -13.53 14.88 10.28
CA PRO A 46 -13.80 13.58 9.65
C PRO A 46 -13.73 13.55 8.12
N ASP A 47 -13.96 14.69 7.48
CA ASP A 47 -13.91 14.84 6.02
C ASP A 47 -12.53 15.24 5.48
N PHE A 48 -11.53 15.45 6.35
CA PHE A 48 -10.18 15.90 5.97
C PHE A 48 -9.23 14.70 5.83
N ASP A 49 -9.72 13.65 5.19
CA ASP A 49 -9.05 12.35 5.02
C ASP A 49 -8.27 12.22 3.70
N GLY A 50 -8.17 13.32 2.93
CA GLY A 50 -7.46 13.38 1.65
C GLY A 50 -8.35 13.11 0.43
N ARG A 51 -9.67 12.90 0.59
CA ARG A 51 -10.58 12.76 -0.57
C ARG A 51 -10.47 13.96 -1.51
N GLY A 52 -10.43 13.68 -2.82
CA GLY A 52 -10.28 14.71 -3.87
C GLY A 52 -8.86 15.25 -4.06
N VAL A 53 -7.87 14.74 -3.31
CA VAL A 53 -6.45 15.08 -3.49
C VAL A 53 -5.74 13.94 -4.23
N VAL A 54 -4.91 14.31 -5.21
CA VAL A 54 -4.02 13.38 -5.92
C VAL A 54 -2.59 13.60 -5.44
N ILE A 55 -1.89 12.51 -5.12
CA ILE A 55 -0.51 12.52 -4.62
C ILE A 55 0.34 11.73 -5.62
N ALA A 56 1.46 12.31 -6.05
CA ALA A 56 2.49 11.61 -6.81
C ALA A 56 3.60 11.15 -5.85
N ILE A 57 4.05 9.90 -6.00
CA ILE A 57 5.11 9.29 -5.18
C ILE A 57 6.30 8.98 -6.09
N PHE A 58 7.44 9.61 -5.81
CA PHE A 58 8.70 9.34 -6.53
C PHE A 58 9.58 8.47 -5.62
N ASP A 59 9.55 7.18 -5.85
CA ASP A 59 10.27 6.14 -5.11
C ASP A 59 10.74 5.06 -6.10
N SER A 60 11.32 3.98 -5.59
CA SER A 60 11.72 2.77 -6.32
C SER A 60 10.56 1.94 -6.89
N GLY A 61 9.32 2.22 -6.48
CA GLY A 61 8.12 1.54 -6.95
C GLY A 61 7.05 1.41 -5.86
N VAL A 62 5.96 0.74 -6.20
CA VAL A 62 4.85 0.43 -5.29
C VAL A 62 4.25 -0.92 -5.69
N ASP A 63 3.71 -1.68 -4.73
CA ASP A 63 2.91 -2.88 -5.01
C ASP A 63 1.41 -2.51 -5.03
N PRO A 64 0.75 -2.49 -6.20
CA PRO A 64 -0.66 -2.15 -6.29
C PRO A 64 -1.59 -3.22 -5.72
N ALA A 65 -1.12 -4.45 -5.50
CA ALA A 65 -1.91 -5.54 -4.92
C ALA A 65 -1.96 -5.48 -3.38
N ALA A 66 -1.19 -4.59 -2.76
CA ALA A 66 -1.21 -4.43 -1.31
C ALA A 66 -2.60 -4.06 -0.79
N ALA A 67 -3.09 -4.77 0.24
CA ALA A 67 -4.45 -4.62 0.74
C ALA A 67 -4.81 -3.18 1.17
N GLY A 68 -3.85 -2.42 1.70
CA GLY A 68 -4.03 -1.02 2.12
C GLY A 68 -4.04 0.00 0.98
N LEU A 69 -3.81 -0.43 -0.27
CA LEU A 69 -3.73 0.40 -1.47
C LEU A 69 -4.85 0.10 -2.49
N GLN A 70 -5.84 -0.71 -2.12
CA GLN A 70 -6.95 -1.06 -3.01
C GLN A 70 -7.92 0.10 -3.22
N VAL A 71 -8.51 0.61 -2.13
CA VAL A 71 -9.59 1.59 -2.17
C VAL A 71 -9.36 2.77 -1.22
N THR A 72 -9.88 3.93 -1.60
CA THR A 72 -9.95 5.13 -0.76
C THR A 72 -11.11 5.06 0.24
N SER A 73 -11.18 6.03 1.16
CA SER A 73 -12.29 6.14 2.12
C SER A 73 -13.65 6.38 1.46
N ASP A 74 -13.68 6.93 0.24
CA ASP A 74 -14.88 7.14 -0.57
C ASP A 74 -15.10 6.07 -1.65
N GLY A 75 -14.42 4.92 -1.53
CA GLY A 75 -14.68 3.72 -2.33
C GLY A 75 -14.12 3.75 -3.77
N LYS A 76 -13.22 4.68 -4.08
CA LYS A 76 -12.56 4.78 -5.39
C LYS A 76 -11.24 4.01 -5.38
N PRO A 77 -10.70 3.62 -6.55
CA PRO A 77 -9.35 3.09 -6.65
C PRO A 77 -8.33 4.06 -6.06
N LYS A 78 -7.43 3.57 -5.19
CA LYS A 78 -6.45 4.43 -4.51
C LYS A 78 -5.19 4.69 -5.33
N ILE A 79 -4.84 3.78 -6.24
CA ILE A 79 -3.78 3.97 -7.23
C ILE A 79 -4.44 4.31 -8.56
N LEU A 80 -4.00 5.41 -9.17
CA LEU A 80 -4.47 5.85 -10.48
C LEU A 80 -3.54 5.37 -11.60
N ASP A 81 -2.23 5.43 -11.37
CA ASP A 81 -1.21 5.06 -12.34
C ASP A 81 0.09 4.63 -11.64
N VAL A 82 0.90 3.83 -12.33
CA VAL A 82 2.24 3.39 -11.91
C VAL A 82 3.17 3.53 -13.11
N ILE A 83 4.10 4.46 -13.03
CA ILE A 83 5.02 4.79 -14.12
C ILE A 83 6.44 4.43 -13.70
N ASP A 84 7.10 3.58 -14.49
CA ASP A 84 8.55 3.38 -14.40
C ASP A 84 9.27 4.47 -15.21
N CYS A 85 9.87 5.43 -14.51
CA CYS A 85 10.65 6.50 -15.14
C CYS A 85 12.13 6.13 -15.35
N THR A 86 12.55 4.91 -15.01
CA THR A 86 13.94 4.45 -15.16
C THR A 86 14.24 3.92 -16.56
N GLY A 87 13.22 3.50 -17.30
CA GLY A 87 13.34 2.80 -18.59
C GLY A 87 13.81 1.35 -18.45
N SER A 88 13.89 0.80 -17.23
CA SER A 88 14.37 -0.56 -17.00
C SER A 88 13.48 -1.64 -17.63
N GLY A 89 12.19 -1.32 -17.79
CA GLY A 89 11.20 -2.17 -18.46
C GLY A 89 11.00 -1.88 -19.95
N ASP A 90 11.77 -0.96 -20.56
CA ASP A 90 11.58 -0.57 -21.95
C ASP A 90 11.91 -1.73 -22.90
N ILE A 91 11.00 -1.97 -23.86
CA ILE A 91 11.16 -2.98 -24.90
C ILE A 91 11.04 -2.29 -26.25
N ASP A 92 12.04 -2.49 -27.13
CA ASP A 92 11.95 -2.00 -28.50
C ASP A 92 10.95 -2.84 -29.29
N THR A 93 9.87 -2.19 -29.74
CA THR A 93 8.78 -2.78 -30.52
C THR A 93 8.74 -2.27 -31.95
N SER A 94 9.86 -1.69 -32.43
CA SER A 94 9.97 -1.11 -33.77
C SER A 94 9.89 -2.13 -34.91
N ASN A 95 10.20 -3.40 -34.63
CA ASN A 95 10.11 -4.47 -35.61
C ASN A 95 8.67 -4.91 -35.83
N VAL A 96 8.14 -4.64 -37.01
CA VAL A 96 6.78 -5.04 -37.41
C VAL A 96 6.86 -6.25 -38.33
N VAL A 97 6.28 -7.37 -37.89
CA VAL A 97 6.15 -8.61 -38.65
C VAL A 97 4.66 -8.93 -38.86
N LYS A 98 4.36 -9.65 -39.95
CA LYS A 98 3.04 -10.23 -40.17
C LYS A 98 3.09 -11.70 -39.78
N ALA A 99 2.04 -12.18 -39.13
CA ALA A 99 1.83 -13.60 -38.96
C ALA A 99 1.74 -14.29 -40.34
N ASP A 100 2.18 -15.54 -40.41
CA ASP A 100 2.05 -16.36 -41.60
C ASP A 100 0.60 -16.82 -41.83
N ALA A 101 0.39 -17.70 -42.80
CA ALA A 101 -0.94 -18.18 -43.18
C ALA A 101 -1.63 -18.99 -42.07
N ASP A 102 -0.86 -19.54 -41.13
CA ASP A 102 -1.35 -20.38 -40.03
C ASP A 102 -1.49 -19.56 -38.73
N GLY A 103 -1.20 -18.25 -38.77
CA GLY A 103 -1.24 -17.37 -37.60
C GLY A 103 0.04 -17.41 -36.78
N CYS A 104 1.14 -17.94 -37.29
CA CYS A 104 2.38 -18.07 -36.54
C CYS A 104 3.33 -16.88 -36.76
N LEU A 105 4.05 -16.52 -35.70
CA LEU A 105 5.12 -15.53 -35.65
C LEU A 105 6.42 -16.19 -35.20
N CYS A 106 7.51 -15.99 -35.94
CA CYS A 106 8.83 -16.47 -35.55
C CYS A 106 9.49 -15.49 -34.56
N GLY A 107 9.76 -15.96 -33.35
CA GLY A 107 10.50 -15.28 -32.29
C GLY A 107 11.94 -14.95 -32.64
N ALA A 108 12.56 -13.97 -31.97
CA ALA A 108 14.00 -13.71 -32.12
C ALA A 108 14.88 -14.92 -31.72
N SER A 109 14.34 -15.80 -30.87
CA SER A 109 14.95 -17.08 -30.48
C SER A 109 14.74 -18.21 -31.49
N GLY A 110 13.96 -18.00 -32.56
CA GLY A 110 13.59 -19.01 -33.54
C GLY A 110 12.44 -19.94 -33.13
N TYR A 111 11.74 -19.64 -32.02
CA TYR A 111 10.51 -20.36 -31.65
C TYR A 111 9.31 -19.75 -32.37
N GLU A 112 8.38 -20.59 -32.81
CA GLU A 112 7.11 -20.15 -33.38
C GLU A 112 6.08 -19.89 -32.28
N TYR A 113 5.39 -18.76 -32.36
CA TYR A 113 4.36 -18.33 -31.42
C TYR A 113 3.08 -18.03 -32.19
N GLY A 114 1.93 -18.27 -31.57
CA GLY A 114 0.65 -17.85 -32.15
C GLY A 114 0.55 -16.31 -32.26
N ASP A 115 -0.37 -15.88 -33.10
CA ASP A 115 -0.69 -14.50 -33.48
C ASP A 115 -1.09 -13.60 -32.30
N ASP A 116 -1.53 -14.20 -31.19
CA ASP A 116 -1.85 -13.51 -29.93
C ASP A 116 -0.61 -13.14 -29.10
N MET A 117 0.60 -13.57 -29.49
CA MET A 117 1.81 -13.34 -28.71
C MET A 117 2.69 -12.22 -29.25
N PHE A 118 3.11 -11.34 -28.34
CA PHE A 118 4.11 -10.33 -28.61
C PHE A 118 5.48 -10.99 -28.75
N VAL A 119 6.02 -10.98 -29.97
CA VAL A 119 7.36 -11.50 -30.25
C VAL A 119 8.41 -10.43 -29.91
N LYS A 120 9.33 -10.79 -29.01
CA LYS A 120 10.56 -10.05 -28.71
C LYS A 120 11.73 -10.65 -29.46
#